data_AF-A0A952YY66-F1
#
_entry.id   AF-A0A952YY66-F1
#
_cell.length_a   1.000
_cell.length_b   1.000
_cell.length_c   1.000
_cell.angle_alpha   90.00
_cell.angle_beta   90.00
_cell.angle_gamma   90.00
#
_symmetry.space_group_name_H-M   'P 1'
#
loop_
_entity.id
_entity.type
_entity.pdbx_description
1 polymer ?
#
loop_
_entity_poly.entity_id
_entity_poly.type
_entity_poly.pdbx_seq_one_letter_code
_entity_poly.pdbx_strand_id
1 'polypeptide(L)'
;MLKAISAIKFLRGKILPAKTLNLLNTGILKGRVMESLSSNSIYFKALSFIFISLIIPIVHAEKGLLFKSNFGPGVSIGAPQNFYPTGNGAWQEIKGIDTGTGYSWPAKAFGSSFSGVQLITIDPVTSETIGNYIANEIITVIGPKGEAVNALYQNVKNKGTVGQAGSQAPFIFLRPITAGDVTDLYITYWIKYPAGLADKLDPTVSSGNWRTQFEFKTGGYGGNASHGDYRIVTSILKDNEGSLYWLTKGDSNANGPVPVTTYWHEENRVAPVPIGEWFKFEAYWHRSRGKDGRFCAAVNGQEIVKYQGPIMGDHNLPITRIMVNNAYSGGYGPVESYTTGLEIWEVIPAARIGKFCFF
;
A
#
# COMPACT_ATOMS: atom_id res chain seq x y z
N MET A 1 -38.21 23.16 38.76
CA MET A 1 -39.09 24.15 39.43
C MET A 1 -38.22 25.32 39.89
N LEU A 2 -38.25 26.47 39.18
CA LEU A 2 -37.57 27.75 39.51
C LEU A 2 -36.02 27.69 39.70
N LYS A 3 -35.21 28.73 39.43
CA LYS A 3 -35.46 30.13 39.04
C LYS A 3 -34.27 30.66 38.20
N ALA A 4 -34.51 31.69 37.37
CA ALA A 4 -33.48 32.42 36.60
C ALA A 4 -33.14 33.78 37.26
N ILE A 5 -32.18 34.53 36.68
CA ILE A 5 -31.80 35.98 36.82
C ILE A 5 -30.26 36.11 36.73
N SER A 6 -29.60 37.06 36.04
CA SER A 6 -29.99 38.02 34.98
C SER A 6 -28.74 38.51 34.21
N ALA A 7 -28.94 39.25 33.12
CA ALA A 7 -27.87 39.79 32.25
C ALA A 7 -27.55 41.28 32.50
N ILE A 8 -26.38 41.76 32.05
CA ILE A 8 -26.07 43.19 31.84
C ILE A 8 -25.45 43.41 30.45
N LYS A 9 -25.74 44.58 29.85
CA LYS A 9 -25.43 45.01 28.46
C LYS A 9 -24.06 45.71 28.30
N PHE A 10 -23.56 45.81 27.06
CA PHE A 10 -22.89 47.04 26.60
C PHE A 10 -23.11 47.37 25.10
N LEU A 11 -22.79 48.62 24.69
CA LEU A 11 -23.19 49.34 23.45
C LEU A 11 -22.04 50.33 23.05
N ARG A 12 -21.98 51.07 21.91
CA ARG A 12 -22.88 51.38 20.77
C ARG A 12 -22.07 52.00 19.61
N GLY A 13 -22.36 51.71 18.33
CA GLY A 13 -21.93 52.54 17.17
C GLY A 13 -21.84 51.75 15.85
N LYS A 14 -22.68 51.93 14.80
CA LYS A 14 -22.89 53.11 13.89
C LYS A 14 -21.60 53.49 13.13
N ILE A 15 -21.36 53.19 11.84
CA ILE A 15 -22.11 53.21 10.54
C ILE A 15 -22.29 54.64 9.92
N LEU A 16 -21.97 54.75 8.61
CA LEU A 16 -22.35 55.75 7.56
C LEU A 16 -21.19 56.65 7.00
N PRO A 17 -21.27 57.24 5.77
CA PRO A 17 -20.80 56.55 4.56
C PRO A 17 -20.06 57.47 3.51
N ALA A 18 -19.98 57.01 2.26
CA ALA A 18 -19.27 57.58 1.11
C ALA A 18 -19.67 59.00 0.63
N LYS A 19 -18.79 59.60 -0.19
CA LYS A 19 -19.14 60.65 -1.16
C LYS A 19 -18.37 60.51 -2.48
N THR A 20 -19.12 60.43 -3.57
CA THR A 20 -18.66 60.62 -4.96
C THR A 20 -18.56 62.12 -5.25
N LEU A 21 -17.65 62.54 -6.14
CA LEU A 21 -17.75 63.83 -6.82
C LEU A 21 -17.46 63.65 -8.32
N ASN A 22 -18.11 64.47 -9.14
CA ASN A 22 -18.14 64.32 -10.59
C ASN A 22 -18.24 65.72 -11.24
N LEU A 23 -17.94 65.80 -12.54
CA LEU A 23 -18.32 66.86 -13.50
C LEU A 23 -17.46 68.17 -13.62
N LEU A 24 -16.94 68.34 -14.86
CA LEU A 24 -17.18 69.46 -15.81
C LEU A 24 -16.21 70.69 -15.94
N ASN A 25 -15.48 70.66 -17.08
CA ASN A 25 -15.63 71.56 -18.26
C ASN A 25 -14.75 72.82 -18.45
N THR A 26 -14.68 73.25 -19.73
CA THR A 26 -13.99 74.42 -20.35
C THR A 26 -12.46 74.32 -20.49
N GLY A 27 -11.81 74.84 -21.54
CA GLY A 27 -12.30 75.43 -22.81
C GLY A 27 -11.18 75.94 -23.74
N ILE A 28 -11.23 75.55 -25.02
CA ILE A 28 -10.68 76.17 -26.27
C ILE A 28 -9.58 77.26 -26.16
N LEU A 29 -8.41 77.06 -26.79
CA LEU A 29 -7.80 78.03 -27.74
C LEU A 29 -6.68 77.43 -28.63
N LYS A 30 -6.32 78.18 -29.68
CA LYS A 30 -5.61 77.75 -30.90
C LYS A 30 -4.08 77.73 -30.76
N GLY A 31 -3.41 76.79 -31.44
CA GLY A 31 -1.97 76.83 -31.71
C GLY A 31 -1.59 75.85 -32.82
N ARG A 32 -1.08 76.34 -33.96
CA ARG A 32 -0.77 75.55 -35.15
C ARG A 32 0.75 75.51 -35.36
N VAL A 33 1.39 74.39 -35.08
CA VAL A 33 2.80 74.12 -35.43
C VAL A 33 2.88 72.71 -36.03
N MET A 34 3.61 72.58 -37.14
CA MET A 34 3.85 71.32 -37.84
C MET A 34 5.04 70.55 -37.24
N GLU A 35 5.19 69.29 -37.66
CA GLU A 35 6.39 68.43 -37.49
C GLU A 35 6.72 68.05 -36.03
N SER A 36 6.59 66.79 -35.61
CA SER A 36 7.11 65.58 -36.26
C SER A 36 6.37 64.31 -35.80
N LEU A 37 6.53 63.22 -36.55
CA LEU A 37 5.85 61.95 -36.27
C LEU A 37 6.50 61.19 -35.11
N SER A 38 5.62 60.69 -34.22
CA SER A 38 5.81 59.60 -33.24
C SER A 38 6.97 58.64 -33.58
N SER A 39 7.99 58.47 -32.75
CA SER A 39 8.03 57.91 -31.39
C SER A 39 7.99 56.37 -31.30
N ASN A 40 8.97 55.83 -30.56
CA ASN A 40 8.90 54.66 -29.68
C ASN A 40 8.29 53.34 -30.20
N SER A 41 9.12 52.47 -30.80
CA SER A 41 8.85 51.01 -30.79
C SER A 41 10.10 50.13 -31.01
N ILE A 42 11.10 50.21 -30.12
CA ILE A 42 12.27 49.29 -30.11
C ILE A 42 12.48 48.58 -28.76
N TYR A 43 11.97 49.12 -27.64
CA TYR A 43 12.13 48.54 -26.29
C TYR A 43 10.89 47.78 -25.78
N PHE A 44 10.29 46.91 -26.61
CA PHE A 44 9.10 46.12 -26.20
C PHE A 44 9.04 44.68 -26.75
N LYS A 45 10.19 44.02 -26.95
CA LYS A 45 10.27 42.63 -27.46
C LYS A 45 11.17 41.67 -26.66
N ALA A 46 11.58 42.03 -25.44
CA ALA A 46 12.54 41.22 -24.68
C ALA A 46 12.28 41.14 -23.16
N LEU A 47 11.01 41.11 -22.71
CA LEU A 47 10.69 40.72 -21.32
C LEU A 47 9.24 40.25 -21.11
N SER A 48 8.85 39.16 -21.76
CA SER A 48 7.62 38.40 -21.42
C SER A 48 7.74 36.96 -21.89
N PHE A 49 7.09 36.04 -21.18
CA PHE A 49 7.13 34.58 -21.37
C PHE A 49 8.41 33.84 -20.95
N ILE A 50 8.89 34.12 -19.72
CA ILE A 50 9.21 33.02 -18.80
C ILE A 50 7.98 32.78 -17.92
N PHE A 51 6.88 32.35 -18.56
CA PHE A 51 5.96 31.46 -17.88
C PHE A 51 6.54 30.06 -18.09
N ILE A 52 7.39 29.62 -17.16
CA ILE A 52 7.57 28.18 -16.98
C ILE A 52 6.18 27.68 -16.61
N SER A 53 5.54 27.03 -17.58
CA SER A 53 4.36 26.23 -17.32
C SER A 53 4.77 25.19 -16.30
N LEU A 54 4.41 25.46 -15.05
CA LEU A 54 4.12 24.44 -14.05
C LEU A 54 2.98 23.58 -14.62
N ILE A 55 3.35 22.69 -15.54
CA ILE A 55 2.62 21.47 -15.80
C ILE A 55 2.80 20.64 -14.53
N ILE A 56 2.08 21.04 -13.48
CA ILE A 56 1.69 20.11 -12.44
C ILE A 56 0.96 19.01 -13.22
N PRO A 57 1.48 17.78 -13.26
CA PRO A 57 0.75 16.71 -13.90
C PRO A 57 -0.59 16.62 -13.15
N ILE A 58 -1.68 16.97 -13.83
CA ILE A 58 -3.02 16.71 -13.34
C ILE A 58 -3.16 15.20 -13.43
N VAL A 59 -2.69 14.51 -12.39
CA VAL A 59 -2.91 13.09 -12.15
C VAL A 59 -4.42 12.95 -12.08
N HIS A 60 -5.01 12.58 -13.21
CA HIS A 60 -6.40 12.18 -13.26
C HIS A 60 -6.46 10.93 -12.39
N ALA A 61 -7.10 11.05 -11.22
CA ALA A 61 -7.32 9.90 -10.36
C ALA A 61 -8.12 8.87 -11.17
N GLU A 62 -7.46 7.80 -11.59
CA GLU A 62 -8.11 6.70 -12.29
C GLU A 62 -9.24 6.21 -11.38
N LYS A 63 -10.46 6.07 -11.93
CA LYS A 63 -11.66 5.85 -11.10
C LYS A 63 -11.47 4.60 -10.24
N GLY A 64 -11.43 4.80 -8.92
CA GLY A 64 -11.25 3.75 -7.93
C GLY A 64 -9.81 3.45 -7.52
N LEU A 65 -8.79 4.16 -8.04
CA LEU A 65 -7.41 4.05 -7.57
C LEU A 65 -7.25 4.76 -6.21
N LEU A 66 -7.09 3.98 -5.14
CA LEU A 66 -6.94 4.47 -3.77
C LEU A 66 -5.49 4.83 -3.42
N PHE A 67 -4.52 4.11 -3.98
CA PHE A 67 -3.10 4.32 -3.70
C PHE A 67 -2.21 3.76 -4.82
N LYS A 68 -1.09 4.44 -5.11
CA LYS A 68 -0.07 3.97 -6.05
C LYS A 68 1.32 4.40 -5.59
N SER A 69 2.32 3.53 -5.67
CA SER A 69 3.72 3.90 -5.45
C SER A 69 4.69 2.96 -6.17
N ASN A 70 5.69 3.56 -6.80
CA ASN A 70 6.86 2.89 -7.38
C ASN A 70 8.07 2.94 -6.43
N PHE A 71 7.86 3.31 -5.16
CA PHE A 71 8.89 3.73 -4.21
C PHE A 71 9.82 4.81 -4.78
N GLY A 72 9.24 5.73 -5.58
CA GLY A 72 9.97 6.72 -6.37
C GLY A 72 10.73 7.76 -5.53
N PRO A 73 11.41 8.73 -6.17
CA PRO A 73 12.11 9.80 -5.45
C PRO A 73 11.17 10.51 -4.46
N GLY A 74 11.67 10.73 -3.24
CA GLY A 74 10.87 11.28 -2.13
C GLY A 74 10.24 10.22 -1.21
N VAL A 75 10.31 8.92 -1.54
CA VAL A 75 9.97 7.83 -0.61
C VAL A 75 11.22 7.32 0.10
N SER A 76 11.10 6.98 1.39
CA SER A 76 12.15 6.33 2.18
C SER A 76 11.56 5.32 3.16
N ILE A 77 12.36 4.35 3.60
CA ILE A 77 12.04 3.48 4.72
C ILE A 77 12.77 3.98 5.98
N GLY A 78 12.04 4.11 7.09
CA GLY A 78 12.59 4.57 8.35
C GLY A 78 13.47 3.54 9.05
N ALA A 79 14.28 4.02 10.00
CA ALA A 79 14.98 3.15 10.95
C ALA A 79 13.98 2.31 11.78
N PRO A 80 14.38 1.11 12.25
CA PRO A 80 13.60 0.33 13.21
C PRO A 80 13.25 1.15 14.46
N GLN A 81 11.97 1.19 14.79
CA GLN A 81 11.39 1.94 15.91
C GLN A 81 10.32 1.10 16.61
N ASN A 82 9.86 1.55 17.80
CA ASN A 82 8.78 0.90 18.56
C ASN A 82 9.03 -0.61 18.79
N PHE A 83 10.22 -0.94 19.32
CA PHE A 83 10.59 -2.30 19.70
C PHE A 83 9.59 -2.89 20.70
N TYR A 84 9.33 -4.19 20.58
CA TYR A 84 8.34 -4.86 21.41
C TYR A 84 8.84 -5.00 22.85
N PRO A 85 7.97 -4.97 23.88
CA PRO A 85 8.38 -5.19 25.27
C PRO A 85 9.08 -6.53 25.52
N THR A 86 8.86 -7.53 24.66
CA THR A 86 9.57 -8.83 24.71
C THR A 86 10.90 -8.81 23.95
N GLY A 87 11.21 -7.75 23.21
CA GLY A 87 12.37 -7.62 22.32
C GLY A 87 12.23 -8.32 20.96
N ASN A 88 11.26 -9.22 20.75
CA ASN A 88 11.11 -10.04 19.53
C ASN A 88 10.59 -9.31 18.29
N GLY A 89 10.83 -8.00 18.16
CA GLY A 89 10.36 -7.25 17.00
C GLY A 89 10.35 -5.74 17.15
N ALA A 90 10.05 -5.09 16.05
CA ALA A 90 9.99 -3.64 15.88
C ALA A 90 9.14 -3.27 14.64
N TRP A 91 9.13 -1.99 14.27
CA TRP A 91 8.46 -1.48 13.07
C TRP A 91 9.41 -0.62 12.24
N GLN A 92 9.32 -0.69 10.92
CA GLN A 92 9.89 0.30 9.99
C GLN A 92 8.74 0.93 9.20
N GLU A 93 8.52 2.21 9.39
CA GLU A 93 7.51 2.96 8.64
C GLU A 93 8.09 3.41 7.28
N ILE A 94 7.32 3.26 6.21
CA ILE A 94 7.65 3.88 4.91
C ILE A 94 7.06 5.30 4.93
N LYS A 95 7.84 6.29 4.47
CA LYS A 95 7.56 7.73 4.64
C LYS A 95 7.82 8.52 3.37
N GLY A 96 7.18 9.67 3.27
CA GLY A 96 7.43 10.68 2.24
C GLY A 96 6.37 10.72 1.14
N ILE A 97 6.70 11.29 -0.01
CA ILE A 97 5.79 11.41 -1.15
C ILE A 97 6.48 10.80 -2.36
N ASP A 98 5.81 9.87 -3.04
CA ASP A 98 6.29 9.30 -4.28
C ASP A 98 6.06 10.32 -5.41
N THR A 99 7.09 11.10 -5.71
CA THR A 99 7.01 12.21 -6.68
C THR A 99 6.60 11.77 -8.09
N GLY A 100 6.80 10.51 -8.46
CA GLY A 100 6.38 9.95 -9.74
C GLY A 100 4.89 9.59 -9.82
N THR A 101 4.17 9.59 -8.69
CA THR A 101 2.76 9.17 -8.62
C THR A 101 1.87 10.16 -7.85
N GLY A 102 2.45 11.03 -7.03
CA GLY A 102 1.76 12.03 -6.20
C GLY A 102 1.23 11.50 -4.86
N TYR A 103 1.27 10.19 -4.60
CA TYR A 103 0.74 9.61 -3.37
C TYR A 103 1.74 9.68 -2.21
N SER A 104 1.22 9.82 -0.99
CA SER A 104 1.98 9.96 0.24
C SER A 104 1.99 8.69 1.10
N TRP A 105 3.12 8.49 1.78
CA TRP A 105 3.35 7.48 2.80
C TRP A 105 3.38 8.14 4.20
N PRO A 106 2.73 7.57 5.23
CA PRO A 106 1.99 6.30 5.23
C PRO A 106 0.65 6.41 4.49
N ALA A 107 0.35 5.41 3.68
CA ALA A 107 -0.83 5.34 2.84
C ALA A 107 -2.12 5.35 3.67
N LYS A 108 -3.12 6.12 3.20
CA LYS A 108 -4.44 6.29 3.85
C LYS A 108 -5.59 5.56 3.15
N ALA A 109 -5.30 4.79 2.11
CA ALA A 109 -6.26 3.91 1.45
C ALA A 109 -7.01 3.05 2.47
N PHE A 110 -8.29 2.79 2.22
CA PHE A 110 -9.17 1.92 3.02
C PHE A 110 -9.18 2.20 4.55
N GLY A 111 -8.78 3.38 5.01
CA GLY A 111 -8.70 3.71 6.45
C GLY A 111 -7.44 3.17 7.16
N SER A 112 -6.37 2.90 6.42
CA SER A 112 -5.06 2.51 6.94
C SER A 112 -4.48 3.58 7.89
N SER A 113 -4.03 3.16 9.07
CA SER A 113 -3.36 4.00 10.07
C SER A 113 -1.82 3.94 9.95
N PHE A 114 -1.27 2.80 9.53
CA PHE A 114 0.16 2.57 9.32
C PHE A 114 0.37 1.76 8.04
N SER A 115 1.44 2.05 7.31
CA SER A 115 1.90 1.24 6.19
C SER A 115 3.43 1.20 6.15
N GLY A 116 4.01 0.01 6.17
CA GLY A 116 5.46 -0.18 6.27
C GLY A 116 5.81 -1.64 6.50
N VAL A 117 6.95 -1.92 7.13
CA VAL A 117 7.40 -3.28 7.42
C VAL A 117 7.30 -3.56 8.93
N GLN A 118 6.61 -4.64 9.29
CA GLN A 118 6.70 -5.22 10.63
C GLN A 118 7.97 -6.05 10.72
N LEU A 119 8.75 -5.90 11.78
CA LEU A 119 9.93 -6.74 12.03
C LEU A 119 9.58 -7.72 13.15
N ILE A 120 9.60 -9.03 12.87
CA ILE A 120 9.36 -10.07 13.87
C ILE A 120 10.59 -10.98 13.89
N THR A 121 11.22 -11.12 15.06
CA THR A 121 12.44 -11.89 15.24
C THR A 121 12.24 -13.06 16.19
N ILE A 122 12.94 -14.16 15.91
CA ILE A 122 12.89 -15.39 16.70
C ILE A 122 13.45 -15.13 18.11
N ASP A 123 14.54 -14.39 18.17
CA ASP A 123 15.21 -13.98 19.41
C ASP A 123 14.95 -12.49 19.71
N PRO A 124 15.08 -12.05 20.97
CA PRO A 124 15.04 -10.64 21.33
C PRO A 124 16.15 -9.83 20.65
N VAL A 125 15.83 -8.62 20.20
CA VAL A 125 16.73 -7.70 19.48
C VAL A 125 16.60 -6.26 19.97
N THR A 126 17.61 -5.47 19.62
CA THR A 126 17.73 -4.02 19.86
C THR A 126 17.95 -3.28 18.54
N SER A 127 18.06 -1.95 18.57
CA SER A 127 18.44 -1.10 17.43
C SER A 127 19.77 -1.51 16.78
N GLU A 128 20.69 -2.07 17.55
CA GLU A 128 22.03 -2.47 17.10
C GLU A 128 22.04 -3.90 16.53
N THR A 129 21.18 -4.78 17.03
CA THR A 129 21.20 -6.22 16.71
C THR A 129 20.12 -6.66 15.72
N ILE A 130 19.06 -5.87 15.50
CA ILE A 130 17.99 -6.16 14.53
C ILE A 130 18.54 -6.43 13.12
N GLY A 131 19.59 -5.72 12.70
CA GLY A 131 20.23 -5.87 11.38
C GLY A 131 20.85 -7.24 11.14
N ASN A 132 21.08 -8.05 12.18
CA ASN A 132 21.54 -9.43 12.08
C ASN A 132 20.40 -10.39 11.68
N TYR A 133 19.15 -10.02 11.96
CA TYR A 133 17.95 -10.81 11.66
C TYR A 133 17.25 -10.33 10.41
N ILE A 134 17.01 -9.03 10.28
CA ILE A 134 16.22 -8.46 9.19
C ILE A 134 16.87 -7.17 8.69
N ALA A 135 16.97 -7.05 7.36
CA ALA A 135 17.28 -5.80 6.68
C ALA A 135 16.18 -5.51 5.63
N ASN A 136 15.69 -4.28 5.59
CA ASN A 136 14.79 -3.79 4.55
C ASN A 136 15.27 -2.43 4.07
N GLU A 137 15.32 -2.25 2.76
CA GLU A 137 15.87 -1.06 2.10
C GLU A 137 15.01 -0.70 0.88
N ILE A 138 14.98 0.58 0.51
CA ILE A 138 14.46 1.00 -0.80
C ILE A 138 15.68 1.24 -1.68
N ILE A 139 15.85 0.39 -2.70
CA ILE A 139 17.05 0.35 -3.56
C ILE A 139 16.66 0.46 -5.03
N THR A 140 17.57 0.98 -5.85
CA THR A 140 17.40 1.02 -7.30
C THR A 140 17.90 -0.28 -7.92
N VAL A 141 17.07 -0.91 -8.76
CA VAL A 141 17.31 -2.19 -9.43
C VAL A 141 16.77 -2.16 -10.86
N ILE A 142 17.24 -3.06 -11.73
CA ILE A 142 16.61 -3.27 -13.04
C ILE A 142 15.23 -3.90 -12.82
N GLY A 143 14.19 -3.19 -13.26
CA GLY A 143 12.79 -3.50 -13.04
C GLY A 143 12.15 -4.42 -14.09
N PRO A 144 10.83 -4.64 -14.01
CA PRO A 144 10.08 -5.57 -14.89
C PRO A 144 10.07 -5.20 -16.37
N LYS A 145 10.51 -3.99 -16.74
CA LYS A 145 10.56 -3.49 -18.12
C LYS A 145 11.99 -3.27 -18.64
N GLY A 146 13.02 -3.72 -17.90
CA GLY A 146 14.42 -3.45 -18.20
C GLY A 146 14.92 -2.06 -17.80
N GLU A 147 14.03 -1.15 -17.42
CA GLU A 147 14.35 0.18 -16.89
C GLU A 147 14.76 0.11 -15.40
N ALA A 148 15.54 1.08 -14.93
CA ALA A 148 15.84 1.21 -13.51
C ALA A 148 14.60 1.67 -12.72
N VAL A 149 14.26 0.94 -11.65
CA VAL A 149 13.15 1.24 -10.74
C VAL A 149 13.62 1.19 -9.30
N ASN A 150 12.96 1.92 -8.41
CA ASN A 150 13.11 1.69 -6.99
C ASN A 150 12.24 0.50 -6.56
N ALA A 151 12.75 -0.30 -5.63
CA ALA A 151 12.04 -1.43 -5.06
C ALA A 151 12.27 -1.50 -3.55
N LEU A 152 11.23 -1.87 -2.80
CA LEU A 152 11.38 -2.35 -1.44
C LEU A 152 12.05 -3.73 -1.49
N TYR A 153 13.31 -3.78 -1.11
CA TYR A 153 14.05 -5.01 -0.86
C TYR A 153 13.85 -5.43 0.60
N GLN A 154 13.56 -6.72 0.80
CA GLN A 154 13.37 -7.32 2.12
C GLN A 154 14.24 -8.56 2.23
N ASN A 155 14.97 -8.69 3.34
CA ASN A 155 15.85 -9.82 3.62
C ASN A 155 15.75 -10.23 5.10
N VAL A 156 15.18 -11.41 5.36
CA VAL A 156 15.23 -12.06 6.68
C VAL A 156 16.39 -13.06 6.68
N LYS A 157 17.50 -12.65 7.31
CA LYS A 157 18.79 -13.34 7.36
C LYS A 157 18.76 -14.54 8.30
N ASN A 158 18.28 -14.32 9.54
CA ASN A 158 18.07 -15.36 10.53
C ASN A 158 16.57 -15.53 10.78
N LYS A 159 16.08 -16.76 10.62
CA LYS A 159 14.69 -17.19 10.82
C LYS A 159 14.56 -18.48 11.64
N GLY A 160 15.60 -18.82 12.40
CA GLY A 160 15.74 -20.13 13.03
C GLY A 160 15.91 -21.27 12.00
N THR A 161 15.81 -22.50 12.49
CA THR A 161 16.02 -23.71 11.68
C THR A 161 15.00 -23.86 10.55
N VAL A 162 15.33 -24.68 9.55
CA VAL A 162 14.35 -25.10 8.53
C VAL A 162 13.14 -25.77 9.22
N GLY A 163 11.94 -25.47 8.75
CA GLY A 163 10.66 -25.82 9.39
C GLY A 163 10.16 -24.83 10.44
N GLN A 164 11.04 -24.12 11.15
CA GLN A 164 10.66 -23.31 12.32
C GLN A 164 9.95 -22.00 11.97
N ALA A 165 10.42 -21.30 10.92
CA ALA A 165 9.92 -19.99 10.51
C ALA A 165 9.77 -19.00 11.70
N GLY A 166 10.84 -18.80 12.47
CA GLY A 166 10.80 -17.96 13.68
C GLY A 166 10.88 -16.45 13.42
N SER A 167 11.14 -16.00 12.18
CA SER A 167 11.28 -14.57 11.85
C SER A 167 10.67 -14.23 10.51
N GLN A 168 10.18 -13.00 10.39
CA GLN A 168 9.48 -12.52 9.20
C GLN A 168 9.51 -11.00 9.08
N ALA A 169 9.38 -10.51 7.83
CA ALA A 169 9.19 -9.10 7.53
C ALA A 169 7.91 -8.84 6.70
N PRO A 170 6.71 -8.79 7.33
CA PRO A 170 5.48 -8.39 6.66
C PRO A 170 5.54 -6.93 6.15
N PHE A 171 5.47 -6.73 4.83
CA PHE A 171 5.15 -5.43 4.24
C PHE A 171 3.64 -5.23 4.32
N ILE A 172 3.22 -4.45 5.32
CA ILE A 172 1.89 -4.51 5.93
C ILE A 172 1.24 -3.12 6.03
N PHE A 173 -0.08 -3.12 5.84
CA PHE A 173 -0.99 -2.02 6.09
C PHE A 173 -1.86 -2.40 7.28
N LEU A 174 -1.85 -1.57 8.33
CA LEU A 174 -2.65 -1.77 9.54
C LEU A 174 -3.86 -0.85 9.52
N ARG A 175 -5.01 -1.36 9.97
CA ARG A 175 -6.27 -0.62 10.10
C ARG A 175 -6.79 -0.76 11.54
N PRO A 176 -7.33 0.30 12.15
CA PRO A 176 -8.05 0.18 13.40
C PRO A 176 -9.39 -0.53 13.17
N ILE A 177 -9.88 -1.27 14.17
CA ILE A 177 -11.18 -1.97 14.10
C ILE A 177 -12.37 -1.02 13.86
N THR A 178 -12.21 0.26 14.18
CA THR A 178 -13.20 1.32 13.96
C THR A 178 -13.33 1.78 12.52
N ALA A 179 -12.43 1.33 11.61
CA ALA A 179 -12.49 1.68 10.19
C ALA A 179 -13.50 0.85 9.37
N GLY A 180 -14.30 -0.02 10.00
CA GLY A 180 -15.19 -0.96 9.31
C GLY A 180 -14.43 -2.06 8.56
N ASP A 181 -15.12 -2.89 7.78
CA ASP A 181 -14.46 -3.91 6.93
C ASP A 181 -14.00 -3.32 5.59
N VAL A 182 -13.15 -4.04 4.85
CA VAL A 182 -12.76 -3.72 3.47
C VAL A 182 -13.50 -4.66 2.52
N THR A 183 -14.71 -4.27 2.12
CA THR A 183 -15.62 -5.16 1.37
C THR A 183 -15.02 -5.60 0.03
N ASP A 184 -14.65 -4.63 -0.80
CA ASP A 184 -14.04 -4.84 -2.10
C ASP A 184 -12.65 -4.20 -2.11
N LEU A 185 -11.66 -4.93 -2.62
CA LEU A 185 -10.34 -4.38 -2.89
C LEU A 185 -9.65 -5.18 -3.98
N TYR A 186 -8.96 -4.49 -4.87
CA TYR A 186 -8.00 -5.07 -5.80
C TYR A 186 -6.61 -4.50 -5.49
N ILE A 187 -5.61 -5.36 -5.37
CA ILE A 187 -4.19 -5.02 -5.15
C ILE A 187 -3.38 -5.61 -6.30
N THR A 188 -2.41 -4.84 -6.79
CA THR A 188 -1.36 -5.38 -7.67
C THR A 188 -0.01 -4.77 -7.40
N TYR A 189 1.05 -5.52 -7.65
CA TYR A 189 2.43 -5.08 -7.58
C TYR A 189 3.31 -5.99 -8.44
N TRP A 190 4.52 -5.53 -8.74
CA TRP A 190 5.59 -6.38 -9.26
C TRP A 190 6.43 -6.91 -8.11
N ILE A 191 6.74 -8.20 -8.14
CA ILE A 191 7.62 -8.87 -7.19
C ILE A 191 8.68 -9.70 -7.93
N LYS A 192 9.84 -9.84 -7.31
CA LYS A 192 10.91 -10.74 -7.75
C LYS A 192 11.44 -11.54 -6.57
N TYR A 193 11.58 -12.84 -6.78
CA TYR A 193 12.25 -13.78 -5.87
C TYR A 193 13.68 -14.10 -6.35
N PRO A 194 14.60 -14.50 -5.45
CA PRO A 194 15.92 -14.98 -5.87
C PRO A 194 15.81 -16.22 -6.76
N ALA A 195 16.76 -16.41 -7.68
CA ALA A 195 16.77 -17.55 -8.61
C ALA A 195 16.81 -18.91 -7.88
N GLY A 196 17.59 -19.01 -6.79
CA GLY A 196 17.66 -20.19 -5.93
C GLY A 196 16.51 -20.34 -4.92
N LEU A 197 15.31 -19.80 -5.18
CA LEU A 197 14.17 -19.99 -4.28
C LEU A 197 13.80 -21.47 -4.16
N ALA A 198 13.82 -22.22 -5.26
CA ALA A 198 13.49 -23.64 -5.27
C ALA A 198 14.41 -24.46 -4.37
N ASP A 199 15.71 -24.14 -4.32
CA ASP A 199 16.70 -24.84 -3.50
C ASP A 199 16.56 -24.52 -2.00
N LYS A 200 16.01 -23.35 -1.67
CA LYS A 200 15.73 -22.95 -0.29
C LYS A 200 14.51 -23.66 0.31
N LEU A 201 13.62 -24.20 -0.52
CA LEU A 201 12.44 -24.94 -0.05
C LEU A 201 12.77 -26.43 0.08
N ASP A 202 12.48 -27.01 1.24
CA ASP A 202 12.81 -28.39 1.57
C ASP A 202 11.52 -29.20 1.91
N PRO A 203 11.06 -30.08 1.01
CA PRO A 203 9.91 -30.96 1.24
C PRO A 203 10.20 -32.11 2.21
N THR A 204 11.47 -32.41 2.49
CA THR A 204 11.87 -33.50 3.41
C THR A 204 11.80 -33.08 4.88
N VAL A 205 11.78 -31.78 5.16
CA VAL A 205 11.64 -31.22 6.51
C VAL A 205 10.20 -30.77 6.74
N SER A 206 9.63 -31.19 7.88
CA SER A 206 8.29 -30.75 8.29
C SER A 206 8.20 -29.22 8.32
N SER A 207 7.20 -28.68 7.60
CA SER A 207 7.00 -27.24 7.40
C SER A 207 8.17 -26.50 6.73
N GLY A 208 9.12 -27.19 6.07
CA GLY A 208 10.30 -26.60 5.40
C GLY A 208 10.07 -26.12 3.96
N ASN A 209 8.89 -26.36 3.39
CA ASN A 209 8.67 -26.36 1.95
C ASN A 209 7.85 -25.18 1.40
N TRP A 210 7.63 -24.10 2.16
CA TRP A 210 6.73 -23.01 1.78
C TRP A 210 7.35 -21.60 1.92
N ARG A 211 6.84 -20.65 1.12
CA ARG A 211 7.18 -19.22 1.10
C ARG A 211 5.90 -18.38 0.92
N THR A 212 5.61 -17.45 1.83
CA THR A 212 4.41 -16.60 1.73
C THR A 212 4.50 -15.57 0.59
N GLN A 213 3.43 -15.43 -0.20
CA GLN A 213 3.30 -14.40 -1.24
C GLN A 213 2.45 -13.21 -0.77
N PHE A 214 1.28 -13.49 -0.20
CA PHE A 214 0.29 -12.47 0.18
C PHE A 214 -0.55 -12.97 1.35
N GLU A 215 -0.92 -12.08 2.28
CA GLU A 215 -1.87 -12.38 3.36
C GLU A 215 -2.83 -11.20 3.61
N PHE A 216 -4.05 -11.47 4.03
CA PHE A 216 -4.77 -10.56 4.91
C PHE A 216 -5.30 -11.29 6.13
N LYS A 217 -5.44 -10.58 7.26
CA LYS A 217 -6.01 -11.10 8.51
C LYS A 217 -7.06 -10.14 9.05
N THR A 218 -8.14 -10.69 9.59
CA THR A 218 -9.13 -9.93 10.37
C THR A 218 -8.60 -9.58 11.76
N GLY A 219 -9.35 -8.78 12.51
CA GLY A 219 -9.04 -8.42 13.88
C GLY A 219 -10.22 -7.78 14.60
N GLY A 220 -10.30 -7.95 15.92
CA GLY A 220 -11.35 -7.37 16.76
C GLY A 220 -11.72 -8.16 18.01
N TYR A 221 -11.20 -9.37 18.22
CA TYR A 221 -11.47 -10.13 19.45
C TYR A 221 -11.03 -9.35 20.69
N GLY A 222 -11.95 -9.15 21.63
CA GLY A 222 -11.71 -8.35 22.83
C GLY A 222 -11.30 -6.89 22.55
N GLY A 223 -11.65 -6.36 21.37
CA GLY A 223 -11.20 -5.03 20.91
C GLY A 223 -9.77 -5.00 20.35
N ASN A 224 -9.07 -6.13 20.25
CA ASN A 224 -7.69 -6.17 19.76
C ASN A 224 -7.63 -6.35 18.24
N ALA A 225 -7.13 -5.32 17.54
CA ALA A 225 -6.94 -5.32 16.09
C ALA A 225 -5.99 -6.42 15.56
N SER A 226 -5.15 -7.00 16.42
CA SER A 226 -4.23 -8.09 16.05
C SER A 226 -4.82 -9.49 16.27
N HIS A 227 -6.00 -9.64 16.87
CA HIS A 227 -6.65 -10.92 17.15
C HIS A 227 -7.92 -11.06 16.32
N GLY A 228 -7.90 -11.91 15.28
CA GLY A 228 -8.99 -12.11 14.33
C GLY A 228 -9.44 -13.55 14.17
N ASP A 229 -10.52 -13.74 13.42
CA ASP A 229 -11.21 -15.01 13.15
C ASP A 229 -10.95 -15.58 11.75
N TYR A 230 -10.28 -14.83 10.87
CA TYR A 230 -10.16 -15.20 9.46
C TYR A 230 -8.92 -14.62 8.79
N ARG A 231 -8.31 -15.44 7.95
CA ARG A 231 -7.17 -15.12 7.11
C ARG A 231 -7.41 -15.65 5.70
N ILE A 232 -6.95 -14.90 4.70
CA ILE A 232 -6.53 -15.50 3.42
C ILE A 232 -5.02 -15.42 3.34
N VAL A 233 -4.39 -16.52 2.95
CA VAL A 233 -2.95 -16.61 2.64
C VAL A 233 -2.75 -17.27 1.29
N THR A 234 -1.89 -16.66 0.46
CA THR A 234 -1.32 -17.27 -0.74
C THR A 234 0.16 -17.54 -0.49
N SER A 235 0.62 -18.74 -0.83
CA SER A 235 2.00 -19.20 -0.65
C SER A 235 2.48 -19.99 -1.86
N ILE A 236 3.78 -19.96 -2.09
CA ILE A 236 4.51 -20.91 -2.92
C ILE A 236 4.86 -22.11 -2.05
N LEU A 237 4.57 -23.32 -2.52
CA LEU A 237 5.01 -24.57 -1.93
C LEU A 237 5.91 -25.33 -2.91
N LYS A 238 6.70 -26.27 -2.37
CA LYS A 238 7.46 -27.27 -3.13
C LYS A 238 6.97 -28.66 -2.75
N ASP A 239 6.73 -29.52 -3.73
CA ASP A 239 6.39 -30.94 -3.52
C ASP A 239 7.64 -31.84 -3.45
N ASN A 240 7.42 -33.14 -3.25
CA ASN A 240 8.49 -34.13 -3.09
C ASN A 240 9.26 -34.37 -4.40
N GLU A 241 8.59 -34.13 -5.52
CA GLU A 241 9.14 -34.18 -6.88
C GLU A 241 9.99 -32.95 -7.21
N GLY A 242 9.99 -31.93 -6.32
CA GLY A 242 10.78 -30.72 -6.40
C GLY A 242 10.13 -29.58 -7.19
N SER A 243 8.89 -29.75 -7.65
CA SER A 243 8.14 -28.76 -8.40
C SER A 243 7.55 -27.69 -7.48
N LEU A 244 7.59 -26.44 -7.94
CA LEU A 244 6.96 -25.31 -7.25
C LEU A 244 5.51 -25.13 -7.70
N TYR A 245 4.62 -24.85 -6.75
CA TYR A 245 3.20 -24.63 -7.00
C TYR A 245 2.60 -23.58 -6.07
N TRP A 246 1.43 -23.06 -6.43
CA TRP A 246 0.70 -22.08 -5.63
C TRP A 246 -0.33 -22.77 -4.74
N LEU A 247 -0.37 -22.41 -3.45
CA LEU A 247 -1.45 -22.74 -2.52
C LEU A 247 -2.09 -21.44 -2.03
N THR A 248 -3.40 -21.30 -2.20
CA THR A 248 -4.19 -20.28 -1.50
C THR A 248 -5.19 -20.94 -0.56
N LYS A 249 -5.39 -20.39 0.63
CA LYS A 249 -6.42 -20.88 1.56
C LYS A 249 -7.07 -19.78 2.40
N GLY A 250 -8.32 -20.03 2.76
CA GLY A 250 -9.05 -19.33 3.81
C GLY A 250 -9.03 -20.16 5.09
N ASP A 251 -8.42 -19.64 6.16
CA ASP A 251 -8.37 -20.31 7.47
C ASP A 251 -8.59 -19.34 8.64
N SER A 252 -8.90 -19.87 9.84
CA SER A 252 -9.10 -19.06 11.05
C SER A 252 -7.79 -18.65 11.74
N ASN A 253 -6.62 -18.84 11.11
CA ASN A 253 -5.32 -18.54 11.71
C ASN A 253 -4.96 -17.04 11.62
N ALA A 254 -5.81 -16.22 12.25
CA ALA A 254 -5.70 -14.77 12.36
C ALA A 254 -5.36 -14.29 13.78
N ASN A 255 -4.77 -15.17 14.60
CA ASN A 255 -4.32 -14.91 15.98
C ASN A 255 -5.47 -14.63 16.99
N GLY A 256 -6.71 -14.98 16.67
CA GLY A 256 -7.82 -14.98 17.64
C GLY A 256 -7.86 -16.24 18.51
N PRO A 257 -8.68 -16.25 19.58
CA PRO A 257 -8.83 -17.39 20.49
C PRO A 257 -9.79 -18.46 19.92
N VAL A 258 -9.65 -18.79 18.63
CA VAL A 258 -10.44 -19.82 17.94
C VAL A 258 -9.57 -21.00 17.52
N PRO A 259 -10.10 -22.24 17.51
CA PRO A 259 -9.42 -23.37 16.89
C PRO A 259 -9.07 -23.07 15.43
N VAL A 260 -7.90 -23.55 14.98
CA VAL A 260 -7.46 -23.40 13.59
C VAL A 260 -8.26 -24.34 12.69
N THR A 261 -9.11 -23.76 11.85
CA THR A 261 -9.94 -24.43 10.85
C THR A 261 -9.54 -23.90 9.48
N THR A 262 -9.27 -24.80 8.53
CA THR A 262 -9.17 -24.41 7.11
C THR A 262 -10.55 -24.54 6.50
N TYR A 263 -11.15 -23.43 6.09
CA TYR A 263 -12.51 -23.39 5.53
C TYR A 263 -12.52 -23.79 4.06
N TRP A 264 -11.48 -23.39 3.32
CA TRP A 264 -11.23 -23.78 1.92
C TRP A 264 -9.75 -23.63 1.59
N HIS A 265 -9.29 -24.38 0.59
CA HIS A 265 -7.97 -24.21 -0.01
C HIS A 265 -8.03 -24.60 -1.49
N GLU A 266 -7.13 -24.03 -2.29
CA GLU A 266 -6.98 -24.28 -3.72
C GLU A 266 -5.48 -24.43 -4.02
N GLU A 267 -5.10 -25.53 -4.67
CA GLU A 267 -3.76 -25.70 -5.24
C GLU A 267 -3.78 -25.40 -6.75
N ASN A 268 -2.78 -24.67 -7.23
CA ASN A 268 -2.56 -24.46 -8.66
C ASN A 268 -1.14 -24.86 -9.05
N ARG A 269 -1.09 -25.90 -9.87
CA ARG A 269 0.11 -26.54 -10.44
C ARG A 269 0.24 -26.29 -11.96
N VAL A 270 -0.60 -25.40 -12.51
CA VAL A 270 -0.69 -25.10 -13.95
C VAL A 270 -0.03 -23.76 -14.27
N ALA A 271 -0.18 -22.78 -13.40
CA ALA A 271 0.57 -21.53 -13.46
C ALA A 271 1.96 -21.74 -12.86
N PRO A 272 3.05 -21.48 -13.61
CA PRO A 272 4.40 -21.61 -13.06
C PRO A 272 4.62 -20.61 -11.91
N VAL A 273 5.57 -20.93 -11.04
CA VAL A 273 6.09 -20.00 -10.02
C VAL A 273 7.34 -19.32 -10.61
N PRO A 274 7.30 -18.02 -10.94
CA PRO A 274 8.46 -17.34 -11.55
C PRO A 274 9.55 -17.10 -10.49
N ILE A 275 10.80 -17.42 -10.84
CA ILE A 275 11.97 -17.33 -9.95
C ILE A 275 13.13 -16.64 -10.69
N GLY A 276 13.88 -15.78 -10.00
CA GLY A 276 14.98 -15.01 -10.60
C GLY A 276 14.54 -13.86 -11.53
N GLU A 277 13.26 -13.77 -11.87
CA GLU A 277 12.66 -12.74 -12.73
C GLU A 277 11.60 -11.91 -12.00
N TRP A 278 11.17 -10.81 -12.64
CA TRP A 278 10.03 -10.03 -12.16
C TRP A 278 8.73 -10.59 -12.70
N PHE A 279 7.74 -10.70 -11.84
CA PHE A 279 6.38 -11.04 -12.23
C PHE A 279 5.37 -10.12 -11.54
N LYS A 280 4.20 -9.97 -12.16
CA LYS A 280 3.11 -9.18 -11.62
C LYS A 280 2.19 -10.07 -10.78
N PHE A 281 2.05 -9.76 -9.50
CA PHE A 281 1.06 -10.39 -8.63
C PHE A 281 -0.19 -9.50 -8.53
N GLU A 282 -1.35 -10.14 -8.50
CA GLU A 282 -2.66 -9.49 -8.54
C GLU A 282 -3.59 -10.26 -7.61
N ALA A 283 -4.30 -9.56 -6.72
CA ALA A 283 -5.31 -10.14 -5.83
C ALA A 283 -6.56 -9.26 -5.80
N TYR A 284 -7.74 -9.88 -5.78
CA TYR A 284 -9.01 -9.21 -5.51
C TYR A 284 -9.85 -10.03 -4.54
N TRP A 285 -10.66 -9.34 -3.75
CA TRP A 285 -11.71 -9.97 -2.96
C TRP A 285 -13.01 -9.19 -2.95
N HIS A 286 -14.10 -9.93 -2.75
CA HIS A 286 -15.42 -9.42 -2.38
C HIS A 286 -15.85 -10.10 -1.08
N ARG A 287 -15.88 -9.38 0.04
CA ARG A 287 -16.17 -9.91 1.37
C ARG A 287 -17.66 -10.17 1.55
N SER A 288 -18.00 -11.44 1.66
CA SER A 288 -19.33 -11.87 2.09
C SER A 288 -19.27 -13.13 2.94
N ARG A 289 -20.31 -13.29 3.76
CA ARG A 289 -20.64 -14.50 4.53
C ARG A 289 -21.32 -15.57 3.65
N GLY A 290 -21.84 -15.17 2.49
CA GLY A 290 -22.65 -15.99 1.62
C GLY A 290 -21.88 -16.63 0.46
N LYS A 291 -22.64 -17.16 -0.51
CA LYS A 291 -22.12 -17.78 -1.75
C LYS A 291 -21.65 -16.76 -2.79
N ASP A 292 -21.80 -15.48 -2.50
CA ASP A 292 -21.45 -14.31 -3.30
C ASP A 292 -20.03 -13.81 -3.02
N GLY A 293 -19.42 -14.23 -1.91
CA GLY A 293 -18.03 -13.89 -1.55
C GLY A 293 -17.02 -14.44 -2.57
N ARG A 294 -15.94 -13.70 -2.80
CA ARG A 294 -14.95 -14.01 -3.86
C ARG A 294 -13.53 -13.77 -3.35
N PHE A 295 -12.61 -14.67 -3.68
CA PHE A 295 -11.18 -14.37 -3.66
C PHE A 295 -10.54 -14.86 -4.97
N CYS A 296 -9.80 -13.98 -5.62
CA CYS A 296 -9.05 -14.31 -6.82
C CYS A 296 -7.62 -13.81 -6.71
N ALA A 297 -6.66 -14.57 -7.22
CA ALA A 297 -5.30 -14.08 -7.42
C ALA A 297 -4.73 -14.58 -8.75
N ALA A 298 -3.83 -13.79 -9.34
CA ALA A 298 -3.18 -14.07 -10.61
C ALA A 298 -1.70 -13.66 -10.59
N VAL A 299 -0.95 -14.31 -11.48
CA VAL A 299 0.49 -14.17 -11.66
C VAL A 299 0.75 -13.97 -13.14
N ASN A 300 1.32 -12.82 -13.53
CA ASN A 300 1.46 -12.41 -14.94
C ASN A 300 0.14 -12.47 -15.75
N GLY A 301 -1.00 -12.27 -15.08
CA GLY A 301 -2.34 -12.36 -15.67
C GLY A 301 -2.90 -13.79 -15.79
N GLN A 302 -2.13 -14.83 -15.47
CA GLN A 302 -2.63 -16.20 -15.34
C GLN A 302 -3.23 -16.41 -13.95
N GLU A 303 -4.45 -16.91 -13.89
CA GLU A 303 -5.17 -17.15 -12.63
C GLU A 303 -4.54 -18.30 -11.82
N ILE A 304 -4.23 -18.04 -10.55
CA ILE A 304 -3.74 -19.06 -9.59
C ILE A 304 -4.82 -19.52 -8.62
N VAL A 305 -5.85 -18.72 -8.39
CA VAL A 305 -7.02 -19.08 -7.56
C VAL A 305 -8.22 -18.24 -7.98
N LYS A 306 -9.40 -18.86 -7.94
CA LYS A 306 -10.70 -18.24 -8.16
C LYS A 306 -11.74 -18.94 -7.29
N TYR A 307 -11.76 -18.57 -6.02
CA TYR A 307 -12.67 -19.11 -5.03
C TYR A 307 -13.96 -18.28 -4.98
N GLN A 308 -15.11 -18.97 -4.96
CA GLN A 308 -16.42 -18.40 -4.68
C GLN A 308 -17.05 -19.10 -3.48
N GLY A 309 -17.47 -18.31 -2.50
CA GLY A 309 -18.04 -18.79 -1.24
C GLY A 309 -17.76 -17.83 -0.09
N PRO A 310 -18.05 -18.23 1.16
CA PRO A 310 -17.80 -17.41 2.32
C PRO A 310 -16.31 -17.06 2.42
N ILE A 311 -16.00 -15.76 2.54
CA ILE A 311 -14.65 -15.26 2.84
C ILE A 311 -14.61 -14.38 4.10
N MET A 312 -15.46 -14.73 5.07
CA MET A 312 -15.48 -14.16 6.42
C MET A 312 -15.39 -15.30 7.44
N GLY A 313 -14.80 -15.03 8.61
CA GLY A 313 -14.76 -15.98 9.71
C GLY A 313 -16.05 -15.97 10.52
N ASP A 314 -16.11 -16.86 11.50
CA ASP A 314 -17.34 -17.16 12.26
C ASP A 314 -17.93 -15.93 12.99
N HIS A 315 -17.11 -14.91 13.28
CA HIS A 315 -17.51 -13.69 13.98
C HIS A 315 -17.58 -12.46 13.07
N ASN A 316 -17.25 -12.59 11.78
CA ASN A 316 -17.33 -11.55 10.77
C ASN A 316 -16.46 -10.32 11.10
N LEU A 317 -15.30 -10.53 11.73
CA LEU A 317 -14.43 -9.44 12.14
C LEU A 317 -13.85 -8.71 10.91
N PRO A 318 -13.63 -7.39 10.97
CA PRO A 318 -13.10 -6.62 9.85
C PRO A 318 -11.65 -7.00 9.54
N ILE A 319 -11.23 -6.86 8.29
CA ILE A 319 -9.82 -6.93 7.89
C ILE A 319 -9.03 -5.81 8.59
N THR A 320 -8.05 -6.16 9.42
CA THR A 320 -7.21 -5.17 10.14
C THR A 320 -5.77 -5.13 9.64
N ARG A 321 -5.35 -6.17 8.91
CA ARG A 321 -3.97 -6.37 8.46
C ARG A 321 -3.97 -6.85 7.03
N ILE A 322 -3.39 -6.09 6.12
CA ILE A 322 -3.17 -6.50 4.73
C ILE A 322 -1.66 -6.52 4.48
N MET A 323 -1.11 -7.68 4.16
CA MET A 323 0.31 -7.93 3.94
C MET A 323 0.51 -8.11 2.44
N VAL A 324 0.94 -7.04 1.78
CA VAL A 324 1.14 -7.00 0.32
C VAL A 324 2.14 -8.08 -0.08
N ASN A 325 3.28 -8.12 0.60
CA ASN A 325 4.23 -9.22 0.62
C ASN A 325 4.59 -9.50 2.08
N ASN A 326 4.98 -10.73 2.40
CA ASN A 326 5.54 -11.07 3.69
C ASN A 326 6.81 -11.89 3.47
N ALA A 327 7.99 -11.36 3.83
CA ALA A 327 9.24 -12.12 3.78
C ALA A 327 9.25 -13.17 4.89
N TYR A 328 8.59 -14.30 4.62
CA TYR A 328 8.31 -15.38 5.56
C TYR A 328 8.37 -16.73 4.84
N SER A 329 9.05 -17.71 5.43
CA SER A 329 9.27 -19.03 4.83
C SER A 329 9.62 -20.07 5.89
N GLY A 330 9.17 -21.30 5.64
CA GLY A 330 9.64 -22.48 6.33
C GLY A 330 11.06 -22.90 5.95
N GLY A 331 11.50 -22.57 4.73
CA GLY A 331 12.74 -23.04 4.13
C GLY A 331 14.02 -22.47 4.74
N TYR A 332 15.13 -22.68 4.03
CA TYR A 332 16.43 -22.13 4.38
C TYR A 332 16.46 -20.60 4.20
N GLY A 333 17.15 -19.92 5.13
CA GLY A 333 17.45 -18.49 5.00
C GLY A 333 18.61 -18.23 4.04
N PRO A 334 18.81 -16.97 3.59
CA PRO A 334 17.96 -15.81 3.85
C PRO A 334 16.64 -15.86 3.07
N VAL A 335 15.58 -15.26 3.61
CA VAL A 335 14.28 -15.12 2.91
C VAL A 335 14.22 -13.74 2.27
N GLU A 336 14.27 -13.71 0.93
CA GLU A 336 14.48 -12.49 0.16
C GLU A 336 13.32 -12.20 -0.81
N SER A 337 13.07 -10.92 -1.07
CA SER A 337 12.14 -10.47 -2.12
C SER A 337 12.34 -8.98 -2.45
N TYR A 338 12.05 -8.60 -3.69
CA TYR A 338 11.99 -7.21 -4.15
C TYR A 338 10.56 -6.89 -4.59
N THR A 339 10.00 -5.76 -4.15
CA THR A 339 8.62 -5.33 -4.50
C THR A 339 8.61 -3.91 -5.07
N THR A 340 7.89 -3.67 -6.16
CA THR A 340 7.72 -2.33 -6.75
C THR A 340 6.37 -2.18 -7.46
N GLY A 341 6.00 -0.96 -7.86
CA GLY A 341 4.80 -0.66 -8.64
C GLY A 341 3.50 -1.11 -7.96
N LEU A 342 3.37 -0.85 -6.66
CA LEU A 342 2.18 -1.16 -5.90
C LEU A 342 1.03 -0.24 -6.30
N GLU A 343 -0.13 -0.83 -6.60
CA GLU A 343 -1.39 -0.15 -6.81
C GLU A 343 -2.49 -0.81 -5.98
N ILE A 344 -3.38 -0.01 -5.40
CA ILE A 344 -4.50 -0.44 -4.58
C ILE A 344 -5.76 0.27 -5.06
N TRP A 345 -6.83 -0.49 -5.27
CA TRP A 345 -8.05 -0.05 -5.92
C TRP A 345 -9.29 -0.53 -5.16
N GLU A 346 -10.36 0.27 -5.12
CA GLU A 346 -11.66 -0.10 -4.54
C GLU A 346 -12.48 -1.06 -5.43
N VAL A 347 -12.10 -1.17 -6.70
CA VAL A 347 -12.72 -2.04 -7.72
C VAL A 347 -11.64 -2.66 -8.61
N ILE A 348 -11.98 -3.74 -9.31
CA ILE A 348 -11.14 -4.28 -10.39
C ILE A 348 -10.95 -3.19 -11.46
N PRO A 349 -9.71 -2.82 -11.84
CA PRO A 349 -9.45 -1.76 -12.83
C PRO A 349 -10.11 -2.08 -14.17
N ALA A 350 -10.56 -1.06 -14.91
CA ALA A 350 -11.28 -1.25 -16.17
C ALA A 350 -10.53 -2.13 -17.19
N ALA A 351 -9.20 -2.00 -17.27
CA ALA A 351 -8.33 -2.81 -18.14
C ALA A 351 -8.27 -4.32 -17.77
N ARG A 352 -8.79 -4.70 -16.59
CA ARG A 352 -8.82 -6.06 -16.03
C ARG A 352 -10.20 -6.70 -16.04
N ILE A 353 -11.26 -5.93 -16.26
CA ILE A 353 -12.64 -6.45 -16.35
C ILE A 353 -12.72 -7.49 -17.48
N GLY A 354 -13.38 -8.62 -17.21
CA GLY A 354 -13.51 -9.75 -18.13
C GLY A 354 -12.23 -10.58 -18.32
N LYS A 355 -11.09 -10.20 -17.70
CA LYS A 355 -9.81 -10.93 -17.77
C LYS A 355 -9.35 -11.49 -16.43
N PHE A 356 -9.94 -11.04 -15.32
CA PHE A 356 -9.56 -11.43 -13.97
C PHE A 356 -10.81 -11.51 -13.08
N CYS A 357 -10.93 -12.59 -12.31
CA CYS A 357 -12.00 -12.79 -11.33
C CYS A 357 -13.44 -12.67 -11.89
N PHE A 358 -13.63 -13.00 -13.17
CA PHE A 358 -14.94 -13.00 -13.83
C PHE A 358 -15.59 -14.38 -13.64
N PHE A 359 -16.70 -14.43 -12.90
CA PHE A 359 -17.47 -15.64 -12.60
C PHE A 359 -18.66 -15.77 -13.55
#